data_AF-A0A351A5Q5-F1
#
_entry.id   AF-A0A351A5Q5-F1
#
_cell.length_a   1.000
_cell.length_b   1.000
_cell.length_c   1.000
_cell.angle_alpha   90.00
_cell.angle_beta   90.00
_cell.angle_gamma   90.00
#
_symmetry.space_group_name_H-M   'P 1'
#
loop_
_entity.id
_entity.type
_entity.pdbx_description
1 polymer ?
#
loop_
_entity_poly.entity_id
_entity_poly.type
_entity_poly.pdbx_seq_one_letter_code
_entity_poly.pdbx_strand_id
1 'polypeptide(L)' 'WEHIQRVYELCGHNVSETARRLNMHRRTLQRILAKRAPR' A
#
# COMPACT_ATOMS: atom_id res chain seq x y z
N TRP A 1 3.59 8.63 -0.63
CA TRP A 1 2.34 8.17 -1.26
C TRP A 1 2.57 7.77 -2.70
N GLU A 2 3.17 8.60 -3.53
CA GLU A 2 3.55 8.22 -4.92
C GLU A 2 4.40 6.95 -4.97
N HIS A 3 5.40 6.83 -4.08
CA HIS A 3 6.20 5.60 -3.95
C HIS A 3 5.33 4.38 -3.57
N ILE A 4 4.34 4.57 -2.68
CA ILE A 4 3.44 3.50 -2.24
C ILE A 4 2.50 3.07 -3.37
N GLN A 5 1.90 4.04 -4.08
CA GLN A 5 1.03 3.75 -5.22
C GLN A 5 1.78 3.08 -6.36
N ARG A 6 2.97 3.57 -6.71
CA ARG A 6 3.80 2.96 -7.76
C ARG A 6 4.12 1.50 -7.41
N VAL A 7 4.51 1.21 -6.17
CA VAL A 7 4.77 -0.17 -5.71
C VAL A 7 3.47 -0.99 -5.63
N TYR A 8 2.34 -0.37 -5.31
CA TYR A 8 1.04 -1.02 -5.22
C TYR A 8 0.51 -1.45 -6.59
N GLU A 9 0.63 -0.59 -7.60
CA GLU A 9 0.31 -0.92 -8.99
C GLU A 9 1.30 -1.94 -9.57
N LEU A 10 2.60 -1.78 -9.30
CA LEU A 10 3.63 -2.75 -9.72
C LEU A 10 3.39 -4.15 -9.13
N CYS A 11 2.85 -4.23 -7.91
CA CYS A 11 2.51 -5.50 -7.27
C CYS A 11 1.09 -5.99 -7.62
N GLY A 12 0.39 -5.36 -8.56
CA GLY A 12 -0.95 -5.76 -8.99
C GLY A 12 -1.98 -5.67 -7.86
N HIS A 13 -1.96 -4.58 -7.10
CA HIS A 13 -2.86 -4.34 -5.95
C HIS A 13 -2.64 -5.31 -4.77
N ASN A 14 -1.52 -6.04 -4.72
CA ASN A 14 -1.21 -6.94 -3.62
C ASN A 14 -0.65 -6.18 -2.40
N VAL A 15 -1.55 -5.85 -1.47
CA VAL A 15 -1.23 -5.12 -0.23
C VAL A 15 -0.13 -5.80 0.61
N SER A 16 -0.06 -7.13 0.63
CA SER A 16 0.95 -7.85 1.43
C SER A 16 2.35 -7.72 0.81
N GLU A 17 2.44 -7.84 -0.51
CA GLU A 17 3.69 -7.74 -1.25
C GLU A 17 4.23 -6.32 -1.24
N THR A 18 3.36 -5.33 -1.44
CA THR A 18 3.70 -3.91 -1.32
C THR A 18 4.19 -3.59 0.08
N ALA A 19 3.55 -4.12 1.13
CA ALA A 19 3.98 -3.92 2.51
C ALA A 19 5.38 -4.49 2.78
N ARG A 20 5.69 -5.70 2.29
CA ARG A 20 7.05 -6.27 2.37
C ARG A 20 8.08 -5.41 1.65
N ARG A 21 7.80 -4.98 0.41
CA ARG A 21 8.70 -4.13 -0.38
C ARG A 21 8.97 -2.79 0.27
N LEU A 22 7.94 -2.18 0.86
CA LEU A 22 8.05 -0.91 1.57
C LEU A 22 8.57 -1.08 3.01
N ASN A 23 8.96 -2.29 3.41
CA ASN A 23 9.43 -2.65 4.75
C ASN A 23 8.48 -2.16 5.86
N MET A 24 7.17 -2.28 5.61
CA MET A 24 6.11 -1.83 6.52
C MET A 24 5.12 -2.95 6.83
N HIS A 25 4.39 -2.79 7.93
CA HIS A 25 3.30 -3.70 8.24
C HIS A 25 2.12 -3.50 7.28
N ARG A 26 1.54 -4.62 6.81
CA ARG A 26 0.31 -4.63 6.00
C ARG A 26 -0.80 -3.77 6.62
N ARG A 27 -1.01 -3.86 7.94
CA ARG A 27 -2.02 -3.06 8.68
C ARG A 27 -1.82 -1.55 8.52
N THR A 28 -0.57 -1.10 8.54
CA THR A 28 -0.21 0.32 8.34
C THR A 28 -0.53 0.75 6.91
N LEU A 29 -0.14 -0.04 5.91
CA LEU A 29 -0.45 0.22 4.51
C LEU A 29 -1.97 0.28 4.28
N GLN A 30 -2.72 -0.67 4.85
CA GLN A 30 -4.18 -0.73 4.76
C GLN A 30 -4.85 0.50 5.38
N ARG A 31 -4.35 1.00 6.52
CA ARG A 31 -4.84 2.25 7.13
C ARG A 31 -4.54 3.47 6.27
N ILE A 32 -3.36 3.53 5.65
CA ILE A 32 -2.99 4.63 4.76
C ILE A 32 -3.89 4.65 3.53
N LEU A 33 -4.17 3.48 2.94
CA LEU A 33 -5.09 3.33 1.82
C LEU A 33 -6.53 3.70 2.24
N ALA A 34 -7.01 3.22 3.38
CA ALA A 34 -8.35 3.53 3.88
C ALA A 34 -8.55 5.00 4.26
N LYS A 35 -7.51 5.69 4.76
CA LYS A 35 -7.56 7.14 5.05
C LYS A 35 -7.67 8.00 3.78
N ARG A 36 -7.26 7.47 2.63
CA ARG A 36 -7.15 8.20 1.37
C ARG A 36 -8.13 7.71 0.29
N ALA A 37 -8.79 6.58 0.51
CA ALA A 37 -9.96 6.20 -0.26
C ALA A 37 -11.10 7.16 0.13
N PRO A 38 -11.64 7.97 -0.80
CA PRO A 38 -12.86 8.70 -0.53
C PRO A 38 -13.96 7.67 -0.22
N ARG A 39 -14.79 7.97 0.79
CA ARG A 39 -15.97 7.18 1.08
C ARG A 39 -16.90 7.10 -0.13
#